data_AF-A0A419FGR7-F1
#
_entry.id   AF-A0A419FGR7-F1
#
_cell.length_a   1.000
_cell.length_b   1.000
_cell.length_c   1.000
_cell.angle_alpha   90.00
_cell.angle_beta   90.00
_cell.angle_gamma   90.00
#
_symmetry.space_group_name_H-M   'P 1'
#
loop_
_entity.id
_entity.type
_entity.pdbx_description
1 polymer ?
#
loop_
_entity_poly.entity_id
_entity_poly.type
_entity_poly.pdbx_seq_one_letter_code
_entity_poly.pdbx_strand_id
1 'polypeptide(L)'
;MIDDGAELDLTAVCQNIAEAEVITVYFPLIGRTLLVDARRTADVPTMVRVVPMARDTGERLRSLRRLRPMLPRPESITMIPWQMRVQTVIETGVWECLLRRVDDHPAAEACLTQLRRLERTEQFDAILGRRYEALWTREGAREPAEEDDR
;
A
#
# COMPACT_ATOMS: atom_id res chain seq x y z
N MET A 1 -1.77 -24.00 -5.74
CA MET A 1 -0.44 -23.68 -6.27
C MET A 1 -0.09 -22.33 -5.67
N ILE A 2 0.59 -22.36 -4.52
CA ILE A 2 1.09 -21.17 -3.85
C ILE A 2 2.46 -20.94 -4.49
N ASP A 3 2.61 -19.88 -5.26
CA ASP A 3 3.93 -19.43 -5.69
C ASP A 3 4.64 -18.88 -4.45
N ASP A 4 5.32 -19.78 -3.74
CA ASP A 4 6.31 -19.47 -2.73
C ASP A 4 7.51 -18.82 -3.44
N GLY A 5 7.61 -17.50 -3.36
CA GLY A 5 8.85 -16.78 -3.65
C GLY A 5 9.12 -16.51 -5.13
N ALA A 6 8.19 -15.88 -5.84
CA ALA A 6 8.60 -15.04 -6.96
C ALA A 6 9.54 -13.95 -6.40
N GLU A 7 10.85 -14.16 -6.56
CA GLU A 7 11.85 -13.14 -6.26
C GLU A 7 11.42 -11.88 -7.03
N LEU A 8 11.05 -10.85 -6.28
CA LEU A 8 10.45 -9.66 -6.84
C LEU A 8 11.53 -8.99 -7.69
N ASP A 9 11.40 -9.06 -9.02
CA ASP A 9 12.38 -8.45 -9.93
C ASP A 9 12.34 -6.93 -9.77
N LEU A 10 13.23 -6.43 -8.91
CA LEU A 10 13.33 -5.02 -8.57
C LEU A 10 13.67 -4.17 -9.79
N THR A 11 14.39 -4.73 -10.76
CA THR A 11 14.73 -4.02 -12.01
C THR A 11 13.47 -3.81 -12.84
N ALA A 12 12.69 -4.87 -13.06
CA ALA A 12 11.41 -4.77 -13.75
C ALA A 12 10.43 -3.85 -13.02
N VAL A 13 10.39 -3.89 -11.69
CA VAL A 13 9.55 -3.00 -10.87
C VAL A 13 9.95 -1.54 -11.06
N CYS A 14 11.23 -1.19 -10.93
CA CYS A 14 11.67 0.20 -11.13
C CYS A 14 11.48 0.67 -12.57
N GLN A 15 11.64 -0.20 -13.57
CA GLN A 15 11.32 0.12 -14.96
C GLN A 15 9.83 0.43 -15.13
N ASN A 16 8.96 -0.43 -14.62
CA ASN A 16 7.51 -0.23 -14.66
C ASN A 16 7.09 1.08 -13.96
N ILE A 17 7.74 1.45 -12.86
CA ILE A 17 7.49 2.72 -12.16
C ILE A 17 7.91 3.92 -13.02
N ALA A 18 9.03 3.81 -13.72
CA ALA A 18 9.55 4.88 -14.58
C ALA A 18 8.62 5.16 -15.77
N GLU A 19 8.02 4.12 -16.33
CA GLU A 19 7.24 4.20 -17.58
C GLU A 19 5.74 4.47 -17.35
N ALA A 20 5.16 3.98 -16.25
CA ALA A 20 3.72 4.09 -16.02
C ALA A 20 3.27 5.51 -15.68
N GLU A 21 2.07 5.88 -16.15
CA GLU A 21 1.39 7.11 -15.78
C GLU A 21 0.84 7.07 -14.34
N VAL A 22 0.32 5.91 -13.95
CA VAL A 22 -0.21 5.66 -12.61
C VAL A 22 0.42 4.42 -12.02
N ILE A 23 0.97 4.55 -10.83
CA ILE A 23 1.62 3.47 -10.07
C ILE A 23 0.77 3.17 -8.85
N THR A 24 0.49 1.89 -8.62
CA THR A 24 -0.21 1.41 -7.43
C THR A 24 0.63 0.35 -6.73
N VAL A 25 1.07 0.66 -5.51
CA VAL A 25 1.74 -0.31 -4.63
C VAL A 25 0.74 -0.81 -3.60
N TYR A 26 0.37 -2.08 -3.66
CA TYR A 26 -0.60 -2.69 -2.76
C TYR A 26 0.11 -3.25 -1.53
N PHE A 27 -0.43 -3.00 -0.35
CA PHE A 27 0.02 -3.59 0.90
C PHE A 27 -1.11 -4.45 1.46
N PRO A 28 -1.21 -5.74 1.06
CA PRO A 28 -2.31 -6.62 1.43
C PRO A 28 -2.51 -6.74 2.94
N LEU A 29 -1.40 -6.83 3.69
CA LEU A 29 -1.41 -6.96 5.15
C LEU A 29 -2.24 -5.86 5.84
N ILE A 30 -2.18 -4.62 5.33
CA ILE A 30 -2.90 -3.47 5.91
C ILE A 30 -4.12 -3.04 5.09
N GLY A 31 -4.45 -3.74 4.00
CA GLY A 31 -5.57 -3.39 3.13
C GLY A 31 -5.48 -1.97 2.54
N ARG A 32 -4.27 -1.50 2.21
CA ARG A 32 -4.04 -0.16 1.64
C ARG A 32 -3.23 -0.19 0.36
N THR A 33 -3.38 0.86 -0.43
CA THR A 33 -2.62 1.12 -1.65
C THR A 33 -1.94 2.47 -1.54
N LEU A 34 -0.65 2.53 -1.82
CA LEU A 34 0.00 3.78 -2.20
C LEU A 34 -0.31 4.04 -3.67
N LEU A 35 -1.10 5.07 -3.94
CA LEU A 35 -1.45 5.53 -5.26
C LEU A 35 -0.55 6.70 -5.63
N VAL A 36 0.23 6.54 -6.70
CA VAL A 36 0.99 7.62 -7.33
C VAL A 36 0.43 7.85 -8.72
N ASP A 37 -0.04 9.06 -8.99
CA ASP A 37 -0.45 9.53 -10.31
C ASP A 37 0.59 10.55 -10.80
N ALA A 38 1.47 10.11 -11.69
CA ALA A 38 2.58 10.89 -12.23
C ALA A 38 2.14 11.81 -13.38
N ARG A 39 0.88 11.76 -13.79
CA ARG A 39 0.33 12.65 -14.82
C ARG A 39 0.18 14.05 -14.26
N ARG A 40 0.58 15.04 -15.04
CA ARG A 40 0.50 16.46 -14.67
C ARG A 40 0.15 17.33 -15.87
N THR A 41 -0.42 18.50 -15.57
CA THR A 41 -0.62 19.61 -16.50
C THR A 41 -0.06 20.88 -15.87
N ALA A 42 -0.23 22.04 -16.52
CA ALA A 42 0.16 23.32 -15.93
C ALA A 42 -0.55 23.60 -14.59
N ASP A 43 -1.81 23.20 -14.47
CA ASP A 43 -2.66 23.52 -13.31
C ASP A 43 -2.88 22.32 -12.36
N VAL A 44 -2.47 21.12 -12.77
CA VAL A 44 -2.69 19.89 -12.01
C VAL A 44 -1.35 19.21 -11.76
N PRO A 45 -0.79 19.28 -10.53
CA PRO A 45 0.48 18.63 -10.21
C PRO A 45 0.30 17.10 -10.11
N THR A 46 1.40 16.36 -10.05
CA THR A 46 1.37 14.93 -9.67
C THR A 46 0.66 14.71 -8.32
N MET A 47 0.23 13.47 -8.04
CA MET A 47 -0.43 13.12 -6.79
C MET A 47 0.14 11.85 -6.19
N VAL A 48 0.34 11.86 -4.88
CA VAL A 48 0.61 10.67 -4.07
C VAL A 48 -0.40 10.60 -2.91
N ARG A 49 -1.05 9.46 -2.71
CA ARG A 49 -2.02 9.25 -1.63
C ARG A 49 -2.05 7.80 -1.16
N VAL A 50 -2.30 7.61 0.14
CA VAL A 50 -2.71 6.31 0.68
C VAL A 50 -4.23 6.17 0.57
N VAL A 51 -4.69 5.13 -0.11
CA VAL A 51 -6.12 4.84 -0.33
C VAL A 51 -6.45 3.41 0.09
N PRO A 52 -7.72 3.08 0.34
CA PRO A 52 -8.14 1.68 0.48
C PRO A 52 -7.82 0.88 -0.78
N MET A 53 -7.47 -0.40 -0.61
CA MET A 53 -7.33 -1.30 -1.77
C MET A 53 -8.66 -1.42 -2.51
N ALA A 54 -8.62 -1.21 -3.82
CA ALA A 54 -9.76 -1.49 -4.68
C ALA A 54 -9.97 -3.00 -4.81
N ARG A 55 -11.23 -3.45 -4.82
CA ARG A 55 -11.62 -4.86 -4.95
C ARG A 55 -11.48 -5.35 -6.39
N ASP A 56 -11.65 -4.44 -7.35
CA ASP A 56 -11.58 -4.74 -8.77
C ASP A 56 -11.05 -3.56 -9.60
N THR A 57 -10.76 -3.83 -10.87
CA THR A 57 -10.23 -2.82 -11.81
C THR A 57 -11.22 -1.67 -12.06
N GLY A 58 -12.52 -1.94 -12.05
CA GLY A 58 -13.55 -0.91 -12.24
C GLY A 58 -13.60 0.07 -11.06
N GLU A 59 -13.56 -0.45 -9.83
CA GLU A 59 -13.50 0.36 -8.62
C GLU A 59 -12.23 1.22 -8.58
N ARG A 60 -11.08 0.65 -8.95
CA ARG A 60 -9.82 1.39 -9.06
C ARG A 60 -9.95 2.59 -9.99
N LEU A 61 -10.45 2.37 -11.20
CA LEU A 61 -10.63 3.43 -12.21
C LEU A 61 -11.65 4.48 -11.76
N ARG A 62 -12.76 4.07 -11.13
CA ARG A 62 -13.74 5.01 -10.56
C ARG A 62 -13.13 5.84 -9.43
N SER A 63 -12.35 5.22 -8.55
CA SER A 63 -11.67 5.90 -7.44
C SER A 63 -10.67 6.93 -7.95
N LEU A 64 -9.84 6.54 -8.92
CA LEU A 64 -8.88 7.45 -9.56
C LEU A 64 -9.59 8.63 -10.24
N ARG A 65 -10.67 8.38 -10.99
CA ARG A 65 -11.47 9.45 -11.63
C ARG A 65 -12.05 10.44 -10.63
N ARG A 66 -12.51 9.96 -9.45
CA ARG A 66 -12.99 10.85 -8.38
C ARG A 66 -11.87 11.70 -7.78
N LEU A 67 -10.68 11.14 -7.64
CA LEU A 67 -9.51 11.86 -7.10
C LEU A 67 -8.91 12.84 -8.11
N ARG A 68 -9.01 12.53 -9.42
CA ARG A 68 -8.35 13.24 -10.51
C ARG A 68 -9.32 13.56 -11.65
N PRO A 69 -10.42 14.28 -11.37
CA PRO A 69 -11.48 14.53 -12.36
C PRO A 69 -11.03 15.42 -13.52
N MET A 70 -9.96 16.21 -13.32
CA MET A 70 -9.41 17.14 -14.32
C MET A 70 -8.45 16.47 -15.31
N LEU A 71 -8.12 15.19 -15.12
CA LEU A 71 -7.23 14.44 -16.01
C LEU A 71 -8.02 13.41 -16.83
N PRO A 72 -7.58 13.10 -18.06
CA PRO A 72 -8.18 12.04 -18.86
C PRO A 72 -8.02 10.67 -18.20
N ARG A 73 -8.54 9.61 -18.82
CA ARG A 73 -8.24 8.24 -18.40
C ARG A 73 -6.74 7.97 -18.62
N PRO A 74 -6.03 7.33 -17.68
CA PRO A 74 -4.63 6.97 -17.91
C PRO A 74 -4.49 5.92 -19.01
N GLU A 75 -3.42 6.03 -19.78
CA GLU A 75 -3.03 5.07 -20.82
C GLU A 75 -2.33 3.86 -20.21
N SER A 76 -1.58 4.05 -19.10
CA SER A 76 -0.87 2.97 -18.41
C SER A 76 -1.07 3.03 -16.90
N ILE A 77 -1.33 1.87 -16.30
CA ILE A 77 -1.39 1.68 -14.85
C ILE A 77 -0.55 0.47 -14.49
N THR A 78 0.47 0.64 -13.66
CA THR A 78 1.22 -0.48 -13.10
C THR A 78 0.76 -0.81 -11.69
N MET A 79 0.75 -2.11 -11.40
CA MET A 79 0.24 -2.69 -10.16
C MET A 79 1.32 -3.56 -9.54
N ILE A 80 1.82 -3.14 -8.38
CA ILE A 80 2.92 -3.80 -7.69
C ILE A 80 2.38 -4.35 -6.37
N PRO A 81 2.11 -5.66 -6.27
CA PRO A 81 1.77 -6.28 -5.00
C PRO A 81 3.00 -6.31 -4.10
N TRP A 82 2.94 -5.61 -2.97
CA TRP A 82 4.00 -5.57 -1.97
C TRP A 82 3.61 -6.41 -0.76
N GLN A 83 4.05 -7.66 -0.76
CA GLN A 83 3.75 -8.62 0.32
C GLN A 83 4.67 -8.48 1.53
N MET A 84 5.75 -7.71 1.38
CA MET A 84 6.72 -7.44 2.43
C MET A 84 6.30 -6.23 3.28
N ARG A 85 7.11 -5.93 4.31
CA ARG A 85 6.93 -4.75 5.15
C ARG A 85 7.04 -3.47 4.32
N VAL A 86 6.36 -2.41 4.76
CA VAL A 86 6.45 -1.06 4.17
C VAL A 86 7.90 -0.59 4.09
N GLN A 87 8.70 -0.91 5.11
CA GLN A 87 10.11 -0.52 5.17
C GLN A 87 10.95 -1.07 4.01
N THR A 88 10.61 -2.26 3.48
CA THR A 88 11.42 -2.88 2.43
C THR A 88 11.29 -2.14 1.09
N VAL A 89 10.25 -1.31 0.89
CA VAL A 89 10.14 -0.42 -0.29
C VAL A 89 11.33 0.53 -0.36
N ILE A 90 11.86 0.95 0.80
CA ILE A 90 13.01 1.86 0.90
C ILE A 90 14.30 1.06 0.77
N GLU A 91 14.42 -0.03 1.52
CA GLU A 91 15.62 -0.88 1.53
C GLU A 91 15.96 -1.45 0.14
N THR A 92 14.96 -1.61 -0.72
CA THR A 92 15.10 -2.14 -2.09
C THR A 92 15.31 -1.06 -3.16
N GLY A 93 15.29 0.22 -2.82
CA GLY A 93 15.46 1.31 -3.81
C GLY A 93 14.16 1.70 -4.55
N VAL A 94 13.05 1.01 -4.28
CA VAL A 94 11.76 1.25 -4.95
C VAL A 94 11.17 2.60 -4.54
N TRP A 95 11.38 3.03 -3.30
CA TRP A 95 10.95 4.35 -2.82
C TRP A 95 11.57 5.49 -3.64
N GLU A 96 12.86 5.39 -3.95
CA GLU A 96 13.58 6.36 -4.76
C GLU A 96 13.06 6.37 -6.20
N CYS A 97 12.70 5.20 -6.74
CA CYS A 97 12.03 5.10 -8.04
C CYS A 97 10.67 5.83 -8.02
N LEU A 98 9.89 5.72 -6.95
CA LEU A 98 8.61 6.42 -6.79
C LEU A 98 8.78 7.92 -6.62
N LEU A 99 9.74 8.36 -5.79
CA LEU A 99 9.99 9.79 -5.54
C LEU A 99 10.36 10.53 -6.82
N ARG A 100 11.11 9.93 -7.74
CA ARG A 100 11.41 10.52 -9.05
C ARG A 100 10.16 10.79 -9.92
N ARG A 101 9.01 10.20 -9.58
CA ARG A 101 7.74 10.36 -10.30
C ARG A 101 6.80 11.38 -9.67
N VAL A 102 7.16 11.96 -8.52
CA VAL A 102 6.29 12.85 -7.75
C VAL A 102 6.97 14.20 -7.56
N ASP A 103 6.23 15.29 -7.73
CA ASP A 103 6.73 16.65 -7.54
C ASP A 103 6.72 17.04 -6.05
N ASP A 104 5.69 16.59 -5.31
CA ASP A 104 5.49 16.88 -3.88
C ASP A 104 6.09 15.78 -2.98
N HIS A 105 7.40 15.87 -2.74
CA HIS A 105 8.10 14.95 -1.85
C HIS A 105 7.59 15.00 -0.39
N PRO A 106 7.29 16.17 0.21
CA PRO A 106 6.67 16.21 1.54
C PRO A 106 5.37 15.40 1.65
N ALA A 107 4.50 15.46 0.65
CA ALA A 107 3.29 14.63 0.61
C ALA A 107 3.61 13.12 0.49
N ALA A 108 4.64 12.76 -0.26
CA ALA A 108 5.10 11.37 -0.37
C ALA A 108 5.59 10.84 0.98
N GLU A 109 6.43 11.60 1.69
CA GLU A 109 6.94 11.25 3.02
C GLU A 109 5.83 11.14 4.07
N ALA A 110 4.81 12.01 3.99
CA ALA A 110 3.62 11.89 4.83
C ALA A 110 2.85 10.57 4.56
N CYS A 111 2.73 10.16 3.30
CA CYS A 111 2.11 8.88 2.93
C CYS A 111 2.92 7.69 3.43
N LEU A 112 4.25 7.73 3.33
CA LEU A 112 5.13 6.69 3.87
C LEU A 112 4.99 6.56 5.39
N THR A 113 4.96 7.70 6.09
CA THR A 113 4.73 7.75 7.55
C THR A 113 3.37 7.16 7.92
N GLN A 114 2.33 7.48 7.14
CA GLN A 114 0.99 6.91 7.32
C GLN A 114 0.98 5.39 7.14
N LEU A 115 1.64 4.87 6.09
CA LEU A 115 1.75 3.42 5.83
C LEU A 115 2.46 2.70 6.98
N ARG A 116 3.59 3.23 7.47
CA ARG A 116 4.31 2.68 8.62
C ARG A 116 3.44 2.63 9.89
N ARG A 117 2.62 3.66 10.13
CA ARG A 117 1.70 3.69 11.27
C ARG A 117 0.62 2.61 11.16
N LEU A 118 0.07 2.41 9.97
CA LEU A 118 -0.93 1.38 9.71
C LEU A 118 -0.34 -0.03 9.88
N GLU A 119 0.85 -0.28 9.34
CA GLU A 119 1.57 -1.55 9.51
C GLU A 119 1.84 -1.85 10.99
N ARG A 120 2.32 -0.86 11.74
CA ARG A 120 2.55 -1.03 13.17
C ARG A 120 1.27 -1.36 13.94
N THR A 121 0.15 -0.75 13.56
CA THR A 121 -1.16 -1.02 14.18
C THR A 121 -1.60 -2.46 13.88
N GLU A 122 -1.47 -2.90 12.64
CA GLU A 122 -1.78 -4.27 12.22
C GLU A 122 -0.94 -5.30 12.99
N GLN A 123 0.36 -5.02 13.14
CA GLN A 123 1.27 -5.88 13.90
C GLN A 123 0.85 -5.98 15.38
N PHE A 124 0.45 -4.87 16.01
CA PHE A 124 -0.05 -4.89 17.38
C PHE A 124 -1.34 -5.68 17.52
N ASP A 125 -2.27 -5.53 16.58
CA ASP A 125 -3.53 -6.29 16.60
C ASP A 125 -3.29 -7.80 16.46
N ALA A 126 -2.27 -8.21 15.70
CA ALA A 126 -1.82 -9.60 15.60
C ALA A 126 -1.20 -10.12 16.90
N ILE A 127 -0.34 -9.33 17.55
CA ILE A 127 0.28 -9.70 18.83
C ILE A 127 -0.75 -9.81 19.96
N LEU A 128 -1.70 -8.87 20.00
CA LEU A 128 -2.72 -8.80 21.05
C LEU A 128 -3.93 -9.71 20.78
N GLY A 129 -3.97 -10.40 19.64
CA GLY A 129 -5.07 -11.29 19.27
C GLY A 129 -6.41 -10.58 19.01
N ARG A 130 -6.41 -9.28 18.67
CA ARG A 130 -7.66 -8.50 18.52
C ARG A 130 -8.43 -8.84 17.25
N ARG A 131 -7.70 -9.15 16.17
CA ARG A 131 -8.24 -9.53 14.85
C ARG A 131 -7.66 -10.85 14.35
N TYR A 132 -6.93 -11.54 15.21
CA TYR A 132 -6.11 -12.70 14.88
C TYR A 132 -6.29 -13.76 15.96
N GLU A 133 -6.37 -15.01 15.53
CA GLU A 133 -6.39 -16.17 16.41
C GLU A 133 -4.98 -16.73 16.54
N ALA A 134 -4.55 -17.02 17.76
CA ALA A 134 -3.25 -17.63 18.00
C ALA A 134 -3.28 -19.10 17.59
N LEU A 135 -2.42 -19.50 16.65
CA LEU A 135 -2.30 -20.90 16.21
C LEU A 135 -1.83 -21.84 17.33
N TRP A 136 -1.08 -21.30 18.29
CA TRP A 136 -0.61 -22.04 19.46
C TRP A 136 -1.02 -21.26 20.71
N THR A 137 -1.91 -21.85 21.48
CA THR A 137 -2.19 -21.42 22.85
C THR A 137 -1.20 -22.10 23.78
N ARG A 138 -0.62 -21.34 24.72
CA ARG A 138 0.11 -21.97 25.83
C ARG A 138 -0.93 -22.67 26.69
N GLU A 139 -0.79 -23.98 26.89
CA GLU A 139 -1.52 -24.67 27.96
C GLU A 139 -1.28 -23.92 29.28
N GLY A 140 -2.37 -23.46 29.91
CA GLY A 140 -2.33 -22.67 31.15
C GLY A 140 -2.23 -21.14 30.98
N ALA A 141 -2.27 -20.61 29.75
CA ALA A 141 -2.52 -19.18 29.55
C ALA A 141 -4.00 -18.89 29.87
N ARG A 142 -4.23 -18.28 31.04
CA ARG A 142 -5.53 -17.92 31.64
C ARG A 142 -6.57 -17.51 30.58
N GLU A 143 -7.73 -18.16 30.61
CA GLU A 143 -8.91 -17.73 29.85
C GLU A 143 -9.18 -16.24 30.12
N PRO A 144 -9.49 -15.43 29.10
CA PRO A 144 -9.91 -14.06 29.34
C PRO A 144 -11.14 -14.11 30.23
N ALA A 145 -11.10 -13.33 31.32
CA ALA A 145 -12.26 -13.19 32.19
C ALA A 145 -13.44 -12.75 31.35
N GLU A 146 -14.52 -13.54 31.37
CA GLU A 146 -15.80 -13.14 30.81
C GLU A 146 -16.15 -11.75 31.37
N GLU A 147 -16.36 -10.81 30.46
CA GLU A 147 -16.84 -9.48 30.77
C GLU A 147 -18.28 -9.66 31.27
N ASP A 148 -18.46 -9.64 32.60
CA ASP A 148 -19.75 -9.66 33.29
C ASP A 148 -20.44 -8.32 33.03
N ASP A 149 -21.16 -8.24 31.90
CA ASP A 149 -22.07 -7.13 31.59
C ASP A 149 -23.32 -7.24 32.49
N ARG A 150 -23.36 -6.40 33.53
CA ARG A 150 -24.55 -6.00 34.28
C ARG A 150 -24.95 -4.57 33.95
#